data_AF-A0AAD8Y9I5-F1
#
_entry.id   AF-A0AAD8Y9I5-F1
#
_cell.length_a   1.000
_cell.length_b   1.000
_cell.length_c   1.000
_cell.angle_alpha   90.00
_cell.angle_beta   90.00
_cell.angle_gamma   90.00
#
_symmetry.space_group_name_H-M   'P 1'
#
loop_
_entity.id
_entity.type
_entity.pdbx_description
1 polymer ?
#
loop_
_entity_poly.entity_id
_entity_poly.type
_entity_poly.pdbx_seq_one_letter_code
_entity_poly.pdbx_strand_id
1 'polypeptide(L)'
;MTQEDTAASRSGGHLSERSDLSSVVVASAEIELGGDDANYDANSLKEAAAAAADTIDETKEEEFDVIKLPESTHTLLFTAPIKSPAFRFSFIIAALSIQCLLLALSNNIILRDGGEIPANVGMAVKVAQYASIFIALLMEEEIPTGLYLLRRISKTYFKSKFPELCYHKFVASCVLRICVGYLFLVNVLFILMRAREVLDIFFDFIALQFLQQLDDIAFNLARMGVFSKSLRAETTNKYFRTEFKKEVDKAEKSRRISLFLKAIYFMNLIGLLCGQIYVSRKQSRGDYQCKSITVIIKDEVWEESVVQVPGKDIEKMVLIYPYFNGHYNQDGSSHDGRPVYVEQNKFDGTEFSTKVPAQIKYCKSIRAWVFTHEYIQKSKSTRDDSACPWLLRSEETDVFDIEEVQGPWQIWAGVIGRTDVDIVCNQCSVNADCNLNGVCKNDGKCECYNDEEGVTFIGPHCEVRLKDDCRTIYGELYNDTWSVIPTPWDDKGLWQSGDRWFGVRQRQGERLFSKEGQEFLKAAATNYHAFWDRALQNGTVVVSDATTKDTPVGVDFYRIGERGDQFGPYGALYPLQLNNQTGRGVFRCTASRPFVYADALPFPNITGSGRRISHTEELCDTYLWLGDPN
;
A
#
# COMPACT_ATOMS: atom_id res chain seq x y z
N MET A 1 -24.10 -47.01 -2.58
CA MET A 1 -22.64 -46.89 -2.73
C MET A 1 -22.32 -45.41 -2.68
N THR A 2 -21.58 -44.85 -1.72
CA THR A 2 -21.08 -45.29 -0.42
C THR A 2 -20.78 -43.96 0.27
N GLN A 3 -21.25 -43.83 1.50
CA GLN A 3 -21.09 -42.68 2.37
C GLN A 3 -19.77 -42.88 3.11
N GLU A 4 -18.82 -41.95 2.97
CA GLU A 4 -17.57 -41.96 3.74
C GLU A 4 -17.70 -41.03 4.96
N ASP A 5 -17.99 -41.66 6.10
CA ASP A 5 -17.71 -41.13 7.43
C ASP A 5 -16.23 -41.34 7.73
N THR A 6 -15.50 -40.28 8.10
CA THR A 6 -14.15 -40.44 8.70
C THR A 6 -14.20 -40.10 10.18
N ALA A 7 -13.90 -41.12 10.97
CA ALA A 7 -13.97 -41.16 12.41
C ALA A 7 -12.83 -40.38 13.10
N ALA A 8 -13.18 -39.88 14.28
CA ALA A 8 -12.29 -39.32 15.28
C ALA A 8 -11.30 -40.37 15.83
N SER A 9 -10.03 -39.98 15.99
CA SER A 9 -9.04 -40.69 16.79
C SER A 9 -8.54 -39.80 17.93
N ARG A 10 -8.87 -40.22 19.15
CA ARG A 10 -8.27 -39.78 20.41
C ARG A 10 -6.94 -40.51 20.60
N SER A 11 -5.85 -39.78 20.85
CA SER A 11 -4.91 -40.04 21.96
C SER A 11 -3.76 -39.04 21.92
N GLY A 12 -3.34 -38.52 23.07
CA GLY A 12 -2.15 -37.66 23.14
C GLY A 12 -1.99 -36.89 24.44
N GLY A 13 -1.50 -37.57 25.48
CA GLY A 13 -0.51 -37.06 26.43
C GLY A 13 -0.78 -35.75 27.16
N HIS A 14 -1.28 -35.86 28.39
CA HIS A 14 -1.28 -34.79 29.39
C HIS A 14 0.10 -34.77 30.10
N LEU A 15 0.94 -33.77 29.81
CA LEU A 15 2.08 -33.38 30.65
C LEU A 15 1.99 -31.87 30.83
N SER A 16 1.50 -31.45 31.99
CA SER A 16 1.41 -30.05 32.41
C SER A 16 2.66 -29.72 33.23
N GLU A 17 3.60 -29.00 32.62
CA GLU A 17 4.69 -28.33 33.31
C GLU A 17 4.16 -27.07 33.99
N ARG A 18 4.50 -26.96 35.28
CA ARG A 18 4.17 -25.86 36.16
C ARG A 18 5.16 -24.73 35.90
N SER A 19 4.72 -23.66 35.25
CA SER A 19 5.46 -22.39 35.22
C SER A 19 4.63 -21.32 35.92
N ASP A 20 5.09 -20.96 37.12
CA ASP A 20 4.59 -19.82 37.88
C ASP A 20 4.87 -18.52 37.11
N LEU A 21 3.83 -17.94 36.54
CA LEU A 21 3.83 -16.55 36.08
C LEU A 21 2.88 -15.72 36.95
N SER A 22 3.49 -14.77 37.66
CA SER A 22 2.88 -13.73 38.47
C SER A 22 1.77 -13.00 37.70
N SER A 23 0.53 -13.15 38.18
CA SER A 23 -0.64 -12.41 37.74
C SER A 23 -0.59 -10.96 38.22
N VAL A 24 -0.65 -10.02 37.28
CA VAL A 24 -1.12 -8.65 37.53
C VAL A 24 -2.64 -8.72 37.61
N VAL A 25 -3.16 -8.67 38.83
CA VAL A 25 -4.60 -8.60 39.10
C VAL A 25 -5.09 -7.19 38.76
N VAL A 26 -5.78 -7.05 37.63
CA VAL A 26 -6.68 -5.93 37.37
C VAL A 26 -7.98 -6.23 38.11
N ALA A 27 -8.19 -5.55 39.24
CA ALA A 27 -9.44 -5.62 39.98
C ALA A 27 -10.52 -4.82 39.24
N SER A 28 -11.36 -5.52 38.48
CA SER A 28 -12.66 -5.01 38.05
C SER A 28 -13.66 -5.30 39.17
N ALA A 29 -14.17 -4.26 39.82
CA ALA A 29 -15.25 -4.38 40.78
C ALA A 29 -16.59 -4.52 40.04
N GLU A 30 -17.16 -5.72 40.05
CA GLU A 30 -18.58 -5.94 39.79
C GLU A 30 -19.37 -5.54 41.05
N ILE A 31 -20.31 -4.61 40.87
CA ILE A 31 -21.32 -4.29 41.89
C ILE A 31 -22.56 -5.11 41.53
N GLU A 32 -22.81 -6.18 42.29
CA GLU A 32 -24.10 -6.84 42.33
C GLU A 32 -25.09 -5.97 43.12
N LEU A 33 -26.17 -5.55 42.47
CA LEU A 33 -27.33 -4.93 43.12
C LEU A 33 -28.31 -6.02 43.52
N GLY A 34 -28.51 -6.20 44.82
CA GLY A 34 -29.56 -7.03 45.38
C GLY A 34 -30.15 -6.46 46.66
N GLY A 35 -31.46 -6.21 46.64
CA GLY A 35 -32.35 -6.41 47.80
C GLY A 35 -32.57 -5.25 48.78
N ASP A 36 -33.63 -4.49 48.50
CA ASP A 36 -34.71 -3.98 49.38
C ASP A 36 -34.49 -3.64 50.88
N ASP A 37 -35.07 -2.47 51.21
CA ASP A 37 -35.57 -2.01 52.50
C ASP A 37 -34.58 -1.68 53.63
N ALA A 38 -33.90 -0.53 53.49
CA ALA A 38 -33.64 0.34 54.63
C ALA A 38 -33.56 1.82 54.20
N ASN A 39 -34.52 2.62 54.66
CA ASN A 39 -34.50 4.07 54.57
C ASN A 39 -33.39 4.62 55.49
N TYR A 40 -32.15 4.56 55.00
CA TYR A 40 -30.97 5.13 55.65
C TYR A 40 -30.72 6.54 55.12
N ASP A 41 -30.65 7.49 56.05
CA ASP A 41 -30.47 8.92 55.79
C ASP A 41 -29.13 9.20 55.10
N ALA A 42 -29.18 9.38 53.78
CA ALA A 42 -28.02 9.60 52.92
C ALA A 42 -27.22 10.88 53.27
N ASN A 43 -27.78 11.77 54.10
CA ASN A 43 -27.08 12.96 54.57
C ASN A 43 -26.11 12.66 55.72
N SER A 44 -26.42 11.69 56.58
CA SER A 44 -25.55 11.28 57.69
C SER A 44 -24.26 10.61 57.20
N LEU A 45 -24.35 9.80 56.15
CA LEU A 45 -23.18 9.17 55.51
C LEU A 45 -22.32 10.17 54.73
N LYS A 46 -22.90 11.24 54.17
CA LYS A 46 -22.14 12.33 53.54
C LYS A 46 -21.40 13.20 54.56
N GLU A 47 -22.01 13.50 55.70
CA GLU A 47 -21.36 14.26 56.78
C GLU A 47 -20.25 13.45 57.48
N ALA A 48 -20.46 12.14 57.68
CA ALA A 48 -19.43 11.25 58.23
C ALA A 48 -18.28 11.02 57.23
N ALA A 49 -18.54 10.93 55.93
CA ALA A 49 -17.51 10.83 54.90
C ALA A 49 -16.72 12.14 54.71
N ALA A 50 -17.39 13.30 54.83
CA ALA A 50 -16.73 14.60 54.79
C ALA A 50 -15.86 14.84 56.05
N ALA A 51 -16.34 14.46 57.23
CA ALA A 51 -15.58 14.58 58.48
C ALA A 51 -14.41 13.59 58.59
N ALA A 52 -14.55 12.38 58.03
CA ALA A 52 -13.46 11.39 57.95
C ALA A 52 -12.41 11.74 56.89
N ALA A 53 -12.77 12.47 55.84
CA ALA A 53 -11.81 12.96 54.84
C ALA A 53 -10.92 14.11 55.37
N ASP A 54 -11.40 14.88 56.36
CA ASP A 54 -10.67 16.03 56.92
C ASP A 54 -9.79 15.68 58.13
N THR A 55 -9.88 14.47 58.69
CA THR A 55 -9.14 14.07 59.92
C THR A 55 -8.14 12.94 59.74
N ILE A 56 -7.97 12.43 58.52
CA ILE A 56 -6.94 11.43 58.20
C ILE A 56 -5.72 12.17 57.62
N ASP A 57 -4.76 12.43 58.51
CA ASP A 57 -3.32 12.25 58.24
C ASP A 57 -2.48 13.46 57.77
N GLU A 58 -2.45 14.53 58.57
CA GLU A 58 -1.45 15.64 58.43
C GLU A 58 -0.16 15.44 59.26
N THR A 59 0.11 14.24 59.76
CA THR A 59 1.38 13.94 60.46
C THR A 59 2.11 12.71 59.91
N LYS A 60 1.99 12.44 58.60
CA LYS A 60 3.05 11.70 57.91
C LYS A 60 4.30 12.57 57.92
N GLU A 61 5.24 12.21 58.79
CA GLU A 61 6.62 12.68 58.67
C GLU A 61 7.01 12.51 57.20
N GLU A 62 7.18 13.62 56.47
CA GLU A 62 7.63 13.60 55.08
C GLU A 62 9.02 12.96 55.08
N GLU A 63 9.08 11.64 54.91
CA GLU A 63 10.31 10.91 54.65
C GLU A 63 10.91 11.59 53.42
N PHE A 64 11.96 12.39 53.66
CA PHE A 64 12.52 13.25 52.63
C PHE A 64 13.03 12.36 51.50
N ASP A 65 12.29 12.32 50.38
CA ASP A 65 12.69 11.58 49.18
C ASP A 65 14.13 11.93 48.81
N VAL A 66 15.02 11.01 49.20
CA VAL A 66 16.44 11.07 48.91
C VAL A 66 16.59 10.89 47.41
N ILE A 67 17.09 11.92 46.74
CA ILE A 67 17.37 11.82 45.32
C ILE A 67 18.68 11.05 45.16
N LYS A 68 18.62 9.91 44.49
CA LYS A 68 19.79 9.21 43.97
C LYS A 68 19.92 9.53 42.49
N LEU A 69 21.16 9.53 41.99
CA LEU A 69 21.37 9.61 40.55
C LEU A 69 20.85 8.31 39.91
N PRO A 70 20.16 8.38 38.77
CA PRO A 70 19.67 7.19 38.08
C PRO A 70 20.85 6.31 37.67
N GLU A 71 20.69 5.00 37.88
CA GLU A 71 21.67 3.96 37.56
C GLU A 71 21.67 3.65 36.06
N SER A 72 22.17 4.59 35.26
CA SER A 72 22.13 4.56 33.79
C SER A 72 23.50 4.89 33.20
N THR A 73 23.77 4.46 31.95
CA THR A 73 25.03 4.82 31.28
C THR A 73 25.16 6.32 31.02
N HIS A 74 24.03 7.05 30.91
CA HIS A 74 23.98 8.50 30.85
C HIS A 74 24.60 9.16 32.08
N THR A 75 24.33 8.63 33.28
CA THR A 75 24.96 9.12 34.51
C THR A 75 26.47 8.85 34.50
N LEU A 76 26.86 7.66 34.05
CA LEU A 76 28.26 7.28 33.93
C LEU A 76 29.05 8.17 32.94
N LEU A 77 28.38 8.73 31.92
CA LEU A 77 28.97 9.65 30.96
C LEU A 77 29.51 10.95 31.61
N PHE A 78 28.87 11.46 32.66
CA PHE A 78 29.33 12.68 33.33
C PHE A 78 30.17 12.43 34.59
N THR A 79 30.02 11.27 35.25
CA THR A 79 30.79 10.91 36.44
C THR A 79 32.18 10.36 36.10
N ALA A 80 32.34 9.69 34.96
CA ALA A 80 33.61 9.09 34.57
C ALA A 80 34.59 10.10 33.93
N PRO A 81 35.92 9.96 34.14
CA PRO A 81 36.93 10.75 33.42
C PRO A 81 36.88 10.49 31.90
N ILE A 82 37.13 11.51 31.06
CA ILE A 82 36.99 11.41 29.58
C ILE A 82 37.85 10.30 28.98
N LYS A 83 39.05 10.09 29.53
CA LYS A 83 39.99 9.07 29.04
C LYS A 83 39.76 7.69 29.67
N SER A 84 38.79 7.56 30.57
CA SER A 84 38.51 6.30 31.26
C SER A 84 37.82 5.30 30.32
N PRO A 85 37.98 3.99 30.55
CA PRO A 85 37.21 2.98 29.83
C PRO A 85 35.69 3.11 30.07
N ALA A 86 35.27 3.58 31.24
CA ALA A 86 33.87 3.79 31.59
C ALA A 86 33.19 4.88 30.76
N PHE A 87 33.88 6.00 30.54
CA PHE A 87 33.37 7.08 29.68
C PHE A 87 33.19 6.59 28.23
N ARG A 88 34.18 5.88 27.69
CA ARG A 88 34.11 5.30 26.35
C ARG A 88 32.96 4.29 26.23
N PHE A 89 32.78 3.44 27.23
CA PHE A 89 31.67 2.48 27.28
C PHE A 89 30.32 3.19 27.24
N SER A 90 30.07 4.15 28.14
CA SER A 90 28.83 4.93 28.15
C SER A 90 28.57 5.65 26.83
N PHE A 91 29.61 6.26 26.26
CA PHE A 91 29.48 6.97 24.99
C PHE A 91 29.10 6.01 23.85
N ILE A 92 29.71 4.83 23.78
CA ILE A 92 29.38 3.81 22.77
C ILE A 92 27.92 3.34 22.93
N ILE A 93 27.48 3.09 24.16
CA ILE A 93 26.09 2.66 24.42
C ILE A 93 25.08 3.74 24.04
N ALA A 94 25.34 4.99 24.40
CA ALA A 94 24.48 6.11 24.00
C ALA A 94 24.46 6.32 22.49
N ALA A 95 25.63 6.23 21.83
CA ALA A 95 25.73 6.31 20.37
C ALA A 95 24.99 5.15 19.68
N LEU A 96 25.07 3.94 20.23
CA LEU A 96 24.34 2.76 19.72
C LEU A 96 22.83 2.95 19.86
N SER A 97 22.34 3.39 21.02
CA SER A 97 20.91 3.65 21.23
C SER A 97 20.38 4.70 20.25
N ILE A 98 21.10 5.83 20.09
CA ILE A 98 20.75 6.87 19.12
C ILE A 98 20.79 6.33 17.69
N GLN A 99 21.82 5.55 17.33
CA GLN A 99 21.93 4.96 15.99
C GLN A 99 20.76 4.01 15.72
N CYS A 100 20.38 3.16 16.67
CA CYS A 100 19.23 2.26 16.52
C CYS A 100 17.92 3.04 16.36
N LEU A 101 17.70 4.09 17.16
CA LEU A 101 16.51 4.94 17.03
C LEU A 101 16.49 5.76 15.73
N LEU A 102 17.65 6.19 15.23
CA LEU A 102 17.76 6.86 13.93
C LEU A 102 17.56 5.88 12.77
N LEU A 103 18.03 4.64 12.90
CA LEU A 103 17.78 3.58 11.92
C LEU A 103 16.30 3.21 11.90
N ALA A 104 15.66 3.05 13.07
CA ALA A 104 14.22 2.86 13.18
C ALA A 104 13.47 4.03 12.53
N LEU A 105 13.87 5.27 12.82
CA LEU A 105 13.24 6.45 12.23
C LEU A 105 13.45 6.51 10.72
N SER A 106 14.65 6.20 10.24
CA SER A 106 14.98 6.16 8.82
C SER A 106 14.23 5.02 8.12
N ASN A 107 14.02 3.89 8.78
CA ASN A 107 13.17 2.82 8.27
C ASN A 107 11.70 3.27 8.16
N ASN A 108 11.26 4.03 9.15
CA ASN A 108 9.92 4.61 9.22
C ASN A 108 9.72 5.85 8.32
N ILE A 109 10.77 6.47 7.79
CA ILE A 109 10.69 7.64 6.89
C ILE A 109 11.15 7.32 5.46
N ILE A 110 12.34 6.75 5.31
CA ILE A 110 13.12 6.71 4.05
C ILE A 110 13.02 5.36 3.31
N LEU A 111 13.09 4.23 4.02
CA LEU A 111 13.44 2.93 3.40
C LEU A 111 12.28 2.09 2.84
N ARG A 112 11.15 2.71 2.50
CA ARG A 112 10.13 2.04 1.68
C ARG A 112 9.65 2.99 0.60
N ASP A 113 10.05 2.67 -0.63
CA ASP A 113 9.56 3.20 -1.90
C ASP A 113 8.05 2.94 -2.03
N GLY A 114 7.25 3.73 -1.33
CA GLY A 114 5.81 3.48 -1.17
C GLY A 114 5.41 3.01 0.23
N GLY A 115 6.12 3.46 1.28
CA GLY A 115 5.68 3.33 2.67
C GLY A 115 4.42 4.14 2.96
N GLU A 116 3.35 3.79 2.26
CA GLU A 116 2.07 4.45 2.22
C GLU A 116 1.43 4.34 3.59
N ILE A 117 1.14 5.51 4.15
CA ILE A 117 0.20 5.63 5.25
C ILE A 117 -1.09 4.96 4.75
N PRO A 118 -1.60 3.92 5.43
CA PRO A 118 -2.76 3.20 4.93
C PRO A 118 -3.90 4.17 4.67
N ALA A 119 -4.53 4.03 3.50
CA ALA A 119 -5.67 4.81 3.04
C ALA A 119 -6.63 5.15 4.17
N ASN A 120 -7.01 4.14 4.93
CA ASN A 120 -7.68 4.26 6.21
C ASN A 120 -7.44 3.01 7.03
N VAL A 121 -7.76 3.09 8.31
CA VAL A 121 -7.60 1.98 9.25
C VAL A 121 -8.93 1.67 9.93
N GLY A 122 -9.13 0.40 10.27
CA GLY A 122 -10.31 -0.05 10.98
C GLY A 122 -10.49 0.65 12.34
N MET A 123 -11.72 0.70 12.85
CA MET A 123 -12.01 1.38 14.12
C MET A 123 -11.19 0.83 15.30
N ALA A 124 -10.98 -0.50 15.34
CA ALA A 124 -10.15 -1.13 16.37
C ALA A 124 -8.70 -0.64 16.34
N VAL A 125 -8.12 -0.52 15.14
CA VAL A 125 -6.76 0.00 14.93
C VAL A 125 -6.67 1.46 15.34
N LYS A 126 -7.68 2.29 15.01
CA LYS A 126 -7.74 3.68 15.48
C LYS A 126 -7.73 3.78 17.00
N VAL A 127 -8.60 3.01 17.67
CA VAL A 127 -8.66 2.99 19.14
C VAL A 127 -7.31 2.56 19.72
N ALA A 128 -6.69 1.51 19.17
CA ALA A 128 -5.36 1.07 19.58
C ALA A 128 -4.31 2.17 19.37
N GLN A 129 -4.29 2.85 18.22
CA GLN A 129 -3.37 3.96 17.94
C GLN A 129 -3.50 5.09 18.98
N TYR A 130 -4.72 5.52 19.31
CA TYR A 130 -4.94 6.55 20.33
C TYR A 130 -4.56 6.07 21.74
N ALA A 131 -4.87 4.82 22.10
CA ALA A 131 -4.46 4.24 23.38
C ALA A 131 -2.93 4.16 23.51
N SER A 132 -2.25 3.76 22.44
CA SER A 132 -0.79 3.66 22.39
C SER A 132 -0.09 5.00 22.59
N ILE A 133 -0.70 6.13 22.24
CA ILE A 133 -0.15 7.47 22.58
C ILE A 133 -0.04 7.64 24.09
N PHE A 134 -1.07 7.24 24.85
CA PHE A 134 -1.03 7.33 26.32
C PHE A 134 0.01 6.36 26.90
N ILE A 135 0.05 5.13 26.40
CA ILE A 135 1.02 4.12 26.85
C ILE A 135 2.45 4.59 26.56
N ALA A 136 2.71 5.13 25.37
CA ALA A 136 4.01 5.68 24.97
C ALA A 136 4.48 6.81 25.89
N LEU A 137 3.58 7.72 26.28
CA LEU A 137 3.94 8.80 27.20
C LEU A 137 4.17 8.30 28.63
N LEU A 138 3.44 7.26 29.06
CA LEU A 138 3.65 6.66 30.38
C LEU A 138 4.97 5.87 30.46
N MET A 139 5.38 5.25 29.36
CA MET A 139 6.63 4.50 29.27
C MET A 139 7.86 5.38 29.03
N GLU A 140 7.66 6.63 28.64
CA GLU A 140 8.74 7.58 28.40
C GLU A 140 9.31 8.13 29.74
N GLU A 141 10.42 7.55 30.17
CA GLU A 141 11.12 7.89 31.43
C GLU A 141 12.35 8.81 31.23
N GLU A 142 12.85 8.98 30.01
CA GLU A 142 14.10 9.72 29.75
C GLU A 142 13.89 11.24 29.81
N ILE A 143 12.82 11.74 29.19
CA ILE A 143 12.43 13.16 29.25
C ILE A 143 12.24 13.66 30.70
N PRO A 144 11.38 13.05 31.55
CA PRO A 144 11.17 13.55 32.91
C PRO A 144 12.43 13.50 33.74
N THR A 145 13.20 12.41 33.64
CA THR A 145 14.43 12.20 34.41
C THR A 145 15.47 13.25 34.05
N GLY A 146 15.71 13.49 32.76
CA GLY A 146 16.64 14.51 32.30
C GLY A 146 16.25 15.92 32.75
N LEU A 147 14.97 16.30 32.63
CA LEU A 147 14.47 17.61 33.06
C LEU A 147 14.50 17.79 34.58
N TYR A 148 14.14 16.74 35.31
CA TYR A 148 14.15 16.73 36.76
C TYR A 148 15.56 16.92 37.31
N LEU A 149 16.54 16.19 36.77
CA LEU A 149 17.96 16.34 37.14
C LEU A 149 18.47 17.75 36.82
N LEU A 150 18.23 18.25 35.61
CA LEU A 150 18.70 19.56 35.17
C LEU A 150 18.16 20.70 36.05
N ARG A 151 16.90 20.58 36.50
CA ARG A 151 16.24 21.61 37.31
C ARG A 151 16.54 21.50 38.80
N ARG A 152 16.70 20.28 39.34
CA ARG A 152 16.90 20.05 40.78
C ARG A 152 18.36 20.27 41.20
N ILE A 153 19.32 19.98 40.32
CA ILE A 153 20.75 20.10 40.63
C ILE A 153 21.29 21.45 40.11
N SER A 154 21.41 22.43 41.02
CA SER A 154 21.99 23.74 40.68
C SER A 154 23.51 23.66 40.49
N LYS A 155 24.08 24.55 39.67
CA LYS A 155 25.54 24.64 39.43
C LYS A 155 26.35 24.80 40.72
N THR A 156 25.87 25.63 41.65
CA THR A 156 26.56 25.89 42.94
C THR A 156 26.58 24.64 43.81
N TYR A 157 25.43 23.95 43.90
CA TYR A 157 25.30 22.72 44.68
C TYR A 157 26.06 21.55 44.07
N PHE A 158 26.06 21.44 42.74
CA PHE A 158 26.85 20.44 42.02
C PHE A 158 28.35 20.63 42.28
N LYS A 159 28.85 21.86 42.20
CA LYS A 159 30.27 22.16 42.47
C LYS A 159 30.66 21.96 43.93
N SER A 160 29.76 22.21 44.88
CA SER A 160 30.06 21.99 46.29
C SER A 160 30.12 20.51 46.65
N LYS A 161 29.26 19.68 46.04
CA LYS A 161 29.25 18.23 46.26
C LYS A 161 30.30 17.47 45.43
N PHE A 162 30.57 17.90 44.21
CA PHE A 162 31.51 17.26 43.30
C PHE A 162 32.46 18.30 42.69
N PRO A 163 33.44 18.80 43.46
CA PRO A 163 34.39 19.81 42.98
C PRO A 163 35.24 19.30 41.81
N GLU A 164 35.42 17.98 41.71
CA GLU A 164 36.21 17.32 40.66
C GLU A 164 35.44 17.18 39.32
N LEU A 165 34.10 17.26 39.34
CA LEU A 165 33.27 17.04 38.16
C LEU A 165 32.92 18.35 37.44
N CYS A 166 32.92 18.28 36.11
CA CYS A 166 32.56 19.42 35.26
C CYS A 166 31.04 19.52 35.10
N TYR A 167 30.42 20.60 35.57
CA TYR A 167 28.97 20.84 35.44
C TYR A 167 28.47 20.78 33.98
N HIS A 168 29.29 21.21 33.01
CA HIS A 168 28.91 21.14 31.59
C HIS A 168 28.69 19.71 31.09
N LYS A 169 29.43 18.72 31.62
CA LYS A 169 29.20 17.31 31.27
C LYS A 169 27.87 16.80 31.82
N PHE A 170 27.54 17.21 33.04
CA PHE A 170 26.26 16.88 33.66
C PHE A 170 25.08 17.43 32.84
N VAL A 171 25.16 18.70 32.44
CA VAL A 171 24.13 19.32 31.57
C VAL A 171 24.06 18.60 30.22
N ALA A 172 25.20 18.32 29.57
CA ALA A 172 25.24 17.62 28.30
C ALA A 172 24.60 16.22 28.37
N SER A 173 24.87 15.47 29.45
CA SER A 173 24.24 14.17 29.69
C SER A 173 22.72 14.29 29.87
N CYS A 174 22.23 15.26 30.64
CA CYS A 174 20.79 15.48 30.80
C CYS A 174 20.11 15.86 29.48
N VAL A 175 20.74 16.71 28.68
CA VAL A 175 20.24 17.09 27.35
C VAL A 175 20.21 15.87 26.42
N LEU A 176 21.25 15.02 26.46
CA LEU A 176 21.29 13.79 25.68
C LEU A 176 20.12 12.86 25.99
N ARG A 177 19.79 12.65 27.28
CA ARG A 177 18.61 11.88 27.71
C ARG A 177 17.31 12.45 27.14
N ILE A 178 17.12 13.76 27.26
CA ILE A 178 15.93 14.44 26.71
C ILE A 178 15.84 14.25 25.20
N CYS A 179 16.97 14.36 24.48
CA CYS A 179 17.01 14.13 23.04
C CYS A 179 16.66 12.68 22.66
N VAL A 180 17.17 11.69 23.40
CA VAL A 180 16.84 10.26 23.19
C VAL A 180 15.34 10.01 23.40
N GLY A 181 14.76 10.55 24.47
CA GLY A 181 13.33 10.42 24.75
C GLY A 181 12.44 11.08 23.68
N TYR A 182 12.81 12.27 23.19
CA TYR A 182 12.08 12.88 22.07
C TYR A 182 12.23 12.10 20.76
N LEU A 183 13.41 11.54 20.48
CA LEU A 183 13.62 10.68 19.32
C LEU A 183 12.76 9.41 19.38
N PHE A 184 12.57 8.84 20.57
CA PHE A 184 11.63 7.75 20.81
C PHE A 184 10.17 8.18 20.52
N LEU A 185 9.70 9.30 21.08
CA LEU A 185 8.33 9.76 20.84
C LEU A 185 8.05 10.04 19.36
N VAL A 186 9.01 10.57 18.62
CA VAL A 186 8.89 10.78 17.17
C VAL A 186 8.80 9.45 16.43
N ASN A 187 9.62 8.45 16.79
CA ASN A 187 9.53 7.11 16.22
C ASN A 187 8.15 6.48 16.46
N VAL A 188 7.65 6.55 17.69
CA VAL A 188 6.30 6.05 18.03
C VAL A 188 5.25 6.72 17.16
N LEU A 189 5.31 8.05 16.98
CA LEU A 189 4.34 8.75 16.14
C LEU A 189 4.31 8.20 14.70
N PHE A 190 5.47 7.99 14.07
CA PHE A 190 5.53 7.46 12.71
C PHE A 190 5.06 6.01 12.61
N ILE A 191 5.38 5.17 13.60
CA ILE A 191 4.91 3.78 13.67
C ILE A 191 3.37 3.73 13.76
N LEU A 192 2.79 4.55 14.65
CA LEU A 192 1.34 4.63 14.80
C LEU A 192 0.65 5.09 13.52
N MET A 193 1.26 6.03 12.78
CA MET A 193 0.71 6.50 11.50
C MET A 193 0.69 5.41 10.42
N ARG A 194 1.61 4.45 10.46
CA ARG A 194 1.79 3.41 9.43
C ARG A 194 1.12 2.07 9.75
N ALA A 195 0.77 1.83 11.01
CA ALA A 195 0.23 0.55 11.41
C ALA A 195 -1.11 0.23 10.73
N ARG A 196 -1.19 -0.97 10.14
CA ARG A 196 -2.42 -1.53 9.54
C ARG A 196 -3.17 -2.42 10.54
N GLU A 197 -2.42 -3.11 11.40
CA GLU A 197 -2.96 -4.04 12.39
C GLU A 197 -2.62 -3.62 13.82
N VAL A 198 -3.43 -4.10 14.78
CA VAL A 198 -3.24 -3.80 16.20
C VAL A 198 -1.99 -4.48 16.75
N LEU A 199 -1.69 -5.71 16.29
CA LEU A 199 -0.53 -6.48 16.78
C LEU A 199 0.79 -5.83 16.38
N ASP A 200 0.88 -5.32 15.16
CA ASP A 200 2.07 -4.61 14.66
C ASP A 200 2.43 -3.42 15.57
N ILE A 201 1.42 -2.65 16.01
CA ILE A 201 1.61 -1.53 16.94
C ILE A 201 2.29 -2.00 18.22
N PHE A 202 1.82 -3.09 18.82
CA PHE A 202 2.36 -3.58 20.08
C PHE A 202 3.76 -4.18 19.92
N PHE A 203 4.03 -4.91 18.83
CA PHE A 203 5.36 -5.47 18.59
C PHE A 203 6.41 -4.38 18.36
N ASP A 204 6.09 -3.38 17.54
CA ASP A 204 6.97 -2.25 17.30
C ASP A 204 7.24 -1.46 18.59
N PHE A 205 6.22 -1.33 19.43
CA PHE A 205 6.33 -0.64 20.69
C PHE A 205 7.21 -1.38 21.72
N ILE A 206 7.09 -2.71 21.80
CA ILE A 206 7.99 -3.56 22.61
C ILE A 206 9.42 -3.45 22.11
N ALA A 207 9.63 -3.46 20.79
CA ALA A 207 10.96 -3.32 20.19
C ALA A 207 11.59 -1.95 20.53
N LEU A 208 10.82 -0.86 20.44
CA LEU A 208 11.30 0.46 20.84
C LEU A 208 11.58 0.57 22.34
N GLN A 209 10.75 -0.05 23.19
CA GLN A 209 10.98 -0.08 24.64
C GLN A 209 12.29 -0.80 24.98
N PHE A 210 12.59 -1.90 24.30
CA PHE A 210 13.86 -2.60 24.48
C PHE A 210 15.07 -1.72 24.14
N LEU A 211 14.97 -0.89 23.09
CA LEU A 211 16.03 0.06 22.73
C LEU A 211 16.26 1.14 23.79
N GLN A 212 15.20 1.58 24.48
CA GLN A 212 15.33 2.52 25.59
C GLN A 212 16.00 1.87 26.80
N GLN A 213 15.66 0.62 27.13
CA GLN A 213 16.24 -0.10 28.27
C GLN A 213 17.70 -0.54 28.07
N LEU A 214 18.24 -0.40 26.86
CA LEU A 214 19.59 -0.84 26.53
C LEU A 214 20.63 -0.20 27.45
N ASP A 215 20.45 1.08 27.79
CA ASP A 215 21.40 1.83 28.61
C ASP A 215 21.40 1.38 30.08
N ASP A 216 20.23 1.10 30.67
CA ASP A 216 20.08 0.55 32.01
C ASP A 216 20.58 -0.89 32.10
N ILE A 217 20.29 -1.73 31.09
CA ILE A 217 20.82 -3.10 31.01
C ILE A 217 22.34 -3.07 30.92
N ALA A 218 22.90 -2.22 30.06
CA ALA A 218 24.34 -2.06 29.92
C ALA A 218 25.00 -1.58 31.21
N PHE A 219 24.37 -0.65 31.93
CA PHE A 219 24.83 -0.19 33.24
C PHE A 219 24.82 -1.33 34.29
N ASN A 220 23.73 -2.10 34.33
CA ASN A 220 23.60 -3.22 35.26
C ASN A 220 24.63 -4.33 35.01
N LEU A 221 24.86 -4.68 33.74
CA LEU A 221 25.91 -5.64 33.33
C LEU A 221 27.32 -5.13 33.68
N ALA A 222 27.56 -3.84 33.49
CA ALA A 222 28.78 -3.17 33.91
C ALA A 222 28.98 -3.23 35.43
N ARG A 223 27.91 -3.02 36.21
CA ARG A 223 27.90 -3.11 37.69
C ARG A 223 28.17 -4.52 38.20
N MET A 224 27.65 -5.54 37.50
CA MET A 224 27.94 -6.95 37.78
C MET A 224 29.40 -7.34 37.47
N GLY A 225 30.10 -6.51 36.68
CA GLY A 225 31.49 -6.74 36.29
C GLY A 225 31.65 -7.69 35.11
N VAL A 226 30.61 -7.84 34.29
CA VAL A 226 30.62 -8.69 33.08
C VAL A 226 31.64 -8.17 32.06
N PHE A 227 31.71 -6.85 31.85
CA PHE A 227 32.61 -6.26 30.85
C PHE A 227 34.05 -6.06 31.35
N SER A 228 34.25 -5.54 32.58
CA SER A 228 35.57 -5.31 33.15
C SER A 228 35.52 -4.99 34.65
N LYS A 229 36.57 -5.38 35.39
CA LYS A 229 36.76 -4.98 36.81
C LYS A 229 36.89 -3.47 36.98
N SER A 230 37.51 -2.77 36.01
CA SER A 230 37.63 -1.30 36.05
C SER A 230 36.27 -0.64 35.89
N LEU A 231 35.41 -1.17 35.02
CA LEU A 231 34.06 -0.64 34.80
C LEU A 231 33.16 -0.88 36.03
N ARG A 232 33.32 -2.04 36.69
CA ARG A 232 32.65 -2.33 37.96
C ARG A 232 33.06 -1.34 39.06
N ALA A 233 34.34 -0.99 39.14
CA ALA A 233 34.81 -0.02 40.13
C ALA A 233 34.18 1.37 39.91
N GLU A 234 34.03 1.81 38.65
CA GLU A 234 33.43 3.11 38.33
C GLU A 234 31.90 3.12 38.53
N THR A 235 31.20 2.02 38.19
CA THR A 235 29.74 1.90 38.40
C THR A 235 29.38 1.76 39.88
N THR A 236 30.29 1.28 40.73
CA THR A 236 30.12 1.19 42.18
C THR A 236 30.69 2.40 42.93
N ASN A 237 31.10 3.45 42.20
CA ASN A 237 31.69 4.66 42.78
C ASN A 237 30.69 5.37 43.72
N LYS A 238 31.23 6.05 44.74
CA LYS A 238 30.48 6.74 45.79
C LYS A 238 29.49 7.76 45.22
N TYR A 239 29.74 8.31 44.03
CA TYR A 239 28.84 9.27 43.37
C TYR A 239 27.43 8.72 43.11
N PHE A 240 27.25 7.40 42.92
CA PHE A 240 25.92 6.81 42.73
C PHE A 240 25.15 6.66 44.06
N ARG A 241 25.87 6.61 45.19
CA ARG A 241 25.30 6.49 46.54
C ARG A 241 25.13 7.84 47.23
N THR A 242 25.65 8.94 46.65
CA THR A 242 25.51 10.25 47.28
C THR A 242 24.07 10.72 47.23
N GLU A 243 23.51 10.87 48.42
CA GLU A 243 22.16 11.35 48.67
C GLU A 243 22.12 12.87 48.59
N PHE A 244 21.30 13.42 47.69
CA PHE A 244 21.09 14.85 47.63
C PHE A 244 20.00 15.25 48.62
N LYS A 245 20.40 15.87 49.74
CA LYS A 245 19.46 16.46 50.69
C LYS A 245 18.60 17.52 49.96
N LYS A 246 17.29 17.32 49.99
CA LYS A 246 16.30 18.32 49.55
C LYS A 246 16.49 19.55 50.44
N GLU A 247 16.83 20.70 49.86
CA GLU A 247 16.85 21.96 50.62
C GLU A 247 15.42 22.25 51.11
N VAL A 248 15.25 22.36 52.43
CA VAL A 248 13.94 22.45 53.12
C VAL A 248 13.18 23.73 52.73
N ASP A 249 13.89 24.82 52.41
CA ASP A 249 13.30 26.11 52.04
C ASP A 249 12.64 26.16 50.64
N LYS A 250 12.39 25.00 50.01
CA LYS A 250 11.98 24.91 48.59
C LYS A 250 10.75 24.05 48.34
N ALA A 251 9.90 23.83 49.33
CA ALA A 251 8.57 23.21 49.12
C ALA A 251 7.81 23.88 47.96
N GLU A 252 7.81 25.22 47.92
CA GLU A 252 7.20 26.00 46.84
C GLU A 252 7.86 25.74 45.46
N LYS A 253 9.20 25.64 45.43
CA LYS A 253 9.93 25.37 44.19
C LYS A 253 9.67 23.94 43.67
N SER A 254 9.50 22.97 44.57
CA SER A 254 9.12 21.59 44.24
C SER A 254 7.76 21.54 43.55
N ARG A 255 6.77 22.28 44.07
CA ARG A 255 5.44 22.40 43.43
C ARG A 255 5.53 22.98 42.02
N ARG A 256 6.33 24.04 41.83
CA ARG A 256 6.58 24.63 40.50
C ARG A 256 7.29 23.67 39.54
N ILE A 257 8.18 22.80 40.03
CA ILE A 257 8.84 21.76 39.23
C ILE A 257 7.83 20.71 38.77
N SER A 258 7.04 20.18 39.71
CA SER A 258 6.00 19.19 39.39
C SER A 258 5.00 19.75 38.37
N LEU A 259 4.55 21.00 38.56
CA LEU A 259 3.69 21.69 37.60
C LEU A 259 4.33 21.82 36.22
N PHE A 260 5.60 22.20 36.15
CA PHE A 260 6.33 22.33 34.88
C PHE A 260 6.49 20.99 34.15
N LEU A 261 6.81 19.91 34.89
CA LEU A 261 6.94 18.58 34.30
C LEU A 261 5.58 18.08 33.79
N LYS A 262 4.51 18.28 34.57
CA LYS A 262 3.12 18.01 34.13
C LYS A 262 2.75 18.79 32.87
N ALA A 263 3.16 20.06 32.78
CA ALA A 263 2.92 20.88 31.59
C ALA A 263 3.66 20.34 30.35
N ILE A 264 4.91 19.88 30.49
CA ILE A 264 5.65 19.28 29.37
C ILE A 264 5.00 17.98 28.90
N TYR A 265 4.58 17.10 29.81
CA TYR A 265 3.84 15.90 29.45
C TYR A 265 2.54 16.21 28.73
N PHE A 266 1.80 17.20 29.22
CA PHE A 266 0.56 17.64 28.59
C PHE A 266 0.80 18.22 27.19
N MET A 267 1.89 18.98 27.00
CA MET A 267 2.29 19.48 25.67
C MET A 267 2.68 18.36 24.72
N ASN A 268 3.44 17.36 25.19
CA ASN A 268 3.80 16.19 24.39
C ASN A 268 2.55 15.38 24.00
N LEU A 269 1.61 15.19 24.93
CA LEU A 269 0.31 14.55 24.68
C LEU A 269 -0.48 15.30 23.61
N ILE A 270 -0.62 16.62 23.74
CA ILE A 270 -1.29 17.44 22.73
C ILE A 270 -0.59 17.31 21.37
N GLY A 271 0.75 17.37 21.33
CA GLY A 271 1.51 17.25 20.09
C GLY A 271 1.25 15.93 19.37
N LEU A 272 1.34 14.81 20.07
CA LEU A 272 1.07 13.47 19.51
C LEU A 272 -0.39 13.31 19.09
N LEU A 273 -1.35 13.76 19.91
CA LEU A 273 -2.77 13.72 19.57
C LEU A 273 -3.07 14.59 18.34
N CYS A 274 -2.52 15.80 18.24
CA CYS A 274 -2.68 16.66 17.08
C CYS A 274 -2.13 15.99 15.80
N GLY A 275 -0.95 15.35 15.89
CA GLY A 275 -0.38 14.58 14.78
C GLY A 275 -1.29 13.43 14.35
N GLN A 276 -1.79 12.64 15.30
CA GLN A 276 -2.66 11.50 15.00
C GLN A 276 -4.03 11.94 14.47
N ILE A 277 -4.62 13.00 15.01
CA ILE A 277 -5.88 13.58 14.53
C ILE A 277 -5.71 14.12 13.11
N TYR A 278 -4.58 14.76 12.80
CA TYR A 278 -4.28 15.25 11.46
C TYR A 278 -4.25 14.10 10.45
N VAL A 279 -3.51 13.03 10.74
CA VAL A 279 -3.44 11.85 9.86
C VAL A 279 -4.78 11.13 9.77
N SER A 280 -5.47 10.93 10.89
CA SER A 280 -6.80 10.31 10.92
C SER A 280 -7.81 11.06 10.05
N ARG A 281 -7.74 12.41 10.02
CA ARG A 281 -8.59 13.24 9.16
C ARG A 281 -8.25 13.05 7.69
N LYS A 282 -6.96 13.06 7.34
CA LYS A 282 -6.52 12.80 5.97
C LYS A 282 -6.92 11.40 5.48
N GLN A 283 -6.75 10.38 6.33
CA GLN A 283 -7.22 9.01 6.07
C GLN A 283 -8.74 8.96 5.83
N SER A 284 -9.53 9.63 6.69
CA SER A 284 -10.99 9.66 6.52
C SER A 284 -11.47 10.39 5.26
N ARG A 285 -10.64 11.27 4.69
CA ARG A 285 -10.93 11.97 3.43
C ARG A 285 -10.52 11.17 2.19
N GLY A 286 -9.78 10.07 2.38
CA GLY A 286 -9.17 9.35 1.26
C GLY A 286 -7.96 10.06 0.67
N ASP A 287 -7.33 11.00 1.39
CA ASP A 287 -6.16 11.75 0.88
C ASP A 287 -4.95 10.83 0.63
N TYR A 288 -4.93 9.65 1.24
CA TYR A 288 -3.90 8.63 1.11
C TYR A 288 -4.31 7.47 0.19
N GLN A 289 -5.47 7.53 -0.46
CA GLN A 289 -5.86 6.54 -1.45
C GLN A 289 -5.24 6.87 -2.80
N CYS A 290 -5.09 5.83 -3.62
CA CYS A 290 -4.68 6.02 -4.98
C CYS A 290 -5.67 6.93 -5.72
N LYS A 291 -5.19 8.01 -6.34
CA LYS A 291 -6.06 8.96 -7.07
C LYS A 291 -6.54 8.39 -8.41
N SER A 292 -5.87 7.35 -8.90
CA SER A 292 -6.14 6.78 -10.20
C SER A 292 -5.78 5.30 -10.21
N ILE A 293 -6.69 4.44 -10.64
CA ILE A 293 -6.54 2.98 -10.63
C ILE A 293 -6.76 2.42 -12.02
N THR A 294 -6.09 1.32 -12.36
CA THR A 294 -6.41 0.50 -13.53
C THR A 294 -7.24 -0.68 -13.09
N VAL A 295 -8.35 -0.90 -13.80
CA VAL A 295 -9.29 -1.99 -13.50
C VAL A 295 -9.26 -2.98 -14.66
N ILE A 296 -9.14 -4.27 -14.34
CA ILE A 296 -9.13 -5.37 -15.31
C ILE A 296 -10.17 -6.41 -14.85
N ILE A 297 -11.30 -6.44 -15.55
CA ILE A 297 -12.38 -7.42 -15.39
C ILE A 297 -12.17 -8.55 -16.41
N LYS A 298 -12.31 -9.81 -15.98
CA LYS A 298 -12.18 -10.98 -16.86
C LYS A 298 -13.38 -11.15 -17.81
N ASP A 299 -13.16 -11.99 -18.83
CA ASP A 299 -14.05 -12.35 -19.94
C ASP A 299 -15.47 -12.74 -19.50
N GLU A 300 -16.36 -11.75 -19.32
CA GLU A 300 -17.77 -11.95 -18.99
C GLU A 300 -18.68 -11.16 -19.93
N VAL A 301 -19.76 -11.79 -20.36
CA VAL A 301 -20.71 -11.24 -21.34
C VAL A 301 -22.14 -11.39 -20.84
N TRP A 302 -22.93 -10.34 -20.99
CA TRP A 302 -24.35 -10.32 -20.69
C TRP A 302 -25.17 -9.96 -21.94
N GLU A 303 -25.77 -10.97 -22.56
CA GLU A 303 -26.43 -10.85 -23.87
C GLU A 303 -27.70 -9.97 -23.86
N GLU A 304 -28.46 -10.00 -22.76
CA GLU A 304 -29.74 -9.29 -22.64
C GLU A 304 -29.66 -8.13 -21.63
N SER A 305 -28.57 -7.36 -21.63
CA SER A 305 -28.45 -6.21 -20.74
C SER A 305 -29.52 -5.17 -21.06
N VAL A 306 -30.11 -4.59 -20.00
CA VAL A 306 -31.19 -3.61 -20.14
C VAL A 306 -30.57 -2.22 -20.07
N VAL A 307 -30.61 -1.49 -21.18
CA VAL A 307 -30.01 -0.15 -21.30
C VAL A 307 -31.09 0.90 -21.44
N GLN A 308 -31.08 1.90 -20.57
CA GLN A 308 -32.01 3.03 -20.58
C GLN A 308 -31.23 4.33 -20.77
N VAL A 309 -31.15 4.79 -22.02
CA VAL A 309 -30.55 6.09 -22.35
C VAL A 309 -31.61 7.18 -22.15
N PRO A 310 -31.26 8.34 -21.57
CA PRO A 310 -32.21 9.45 -21.38
C PRO A 310 -32.90 9.84 -22.68
N GLY A 311 -34.24 9.83 -22.65
CA GLY A 311 -35.07 10.18 -23.81
C GLY A 311 -35.27 9.07 -24.85
N LYS A 312 -34.77 7.84 -24.60
CA LYS A 312 -35.05 6.67 -25.45
C LYS A 312 -35.81 5.60 -24.67
N ASP A 313 -36.51 4.75 -25.40
CA ASP A 313 -37.10 3.53 -24.85
C ASP A 313 -36.00 2.58 -24.36
N ILE A 314 -36.38 1.69 -23.45
CA ILE A 314 -35.48 0.68 -22.92
C ILE A 314 -35.09 -0.29 -24.04
N GLU A 315 -33.79 -0.37 -24.34
CA GLU A 315 -33.23 -1.26 -25.35
C GLU A 315 -32.53 -2.45 -24.68
N LYS A 316 -32.61 -3.64 -25.29
CA LYS A 316 -31.77 -4.78 -24.89
C LYS A 316 -30.47 -4.70 -25.70
N MET A 317 -29.32 -4.79 -25.04
CA MET A 317 -28.01 -4.77 -25.68
C MET A 317 -27.11 -5.87 -25.13
N VAL A 318 -26.12 -6.30 -25.90
CA VAL A 318 -25.05 -7.16 -25.40
C VAL A 318 -24.02 -6.30 -24.67
N LEU A 319 -23.82 -6.57 -23.39
CA LEU A 319 -22.80 -5.94 -22.55
C LEU A 319 -21.60 -6.88 -22.41
N ILE A 320 -20.40 -6.36 -22.68
CA ILE A 320 -19.15 -7.11 -22.53
C ILE A 320 -18.35 -6.39 -21.46
N TYR A 321 -18.16 -7.04 -20.31
CA TYR A 321 -17.57 -6.43 -19.13
C TYR A 321 -16.10 -6.01 -19.29
N PRO A 322 -15.23 -6.78 -19.98
CA PRO A 322 -13.85 -6.36 -20.28
C PRO A 322 -13.74 -4.99 -20.98
N TYR A 323 -14.82 -4.48 -21.55
CA TYR A 323 -14.84 -3.15 -22.13
C TYR A 323 -14.95 -2.01 -21.12
N PHE A 324 -15.08 -2.30 -19.84
CA PHE A 324 -14.87 -1.35 -18.77
C PHE A 324 -13.44 -1.44 -18.19
N ASN A 325 -12.58 -2.29 -18.77
CA ASN A 325 -11.19 -2.34 -18.38
C ASN A 325 -10.49 -1.06 -18.84
N GLY A 326 -9.65 -0.51 -17.97
CA GLY A 326 -8.88 0.69 -18.26
C GLY A 326 -8.68 1.57 -17.03
N HIS A 327 -8.43 2.85 -17.31
CA HIS A 327 -8.05 3.87 -16.35
C HIS A 327 -9.27 4.49 -15.66
N TYR A 328 -9.25 4.57 -14.34
CA TYR A 328 -10.26 5.24 -13.52
C TYR A 328 -9.59 6.33 -12.68
N ASN A 329 -10.18 7.52 -12.60
CA ASN A 329 -9.72 8.60 -11.73
C ASN A 329 -10.72 8.86 -10.61
N GLN A 330 -10.22 9.25 -9.46
CA GLN A 330 -11.04 9.79 -8.39
C GLN A 330 -11.64 11.14 -8.81
N ASP A 331 -12.96 11.29 -8.75
CA ASP A 331 -13.66 12.53 -9.14
C ASP A 331 -13.72 13.59 -8.03
N GLY A 332 -13.13 13.29 -6.87
CA GLY A 332 -13.16 14.11 -5.67
C GLY A 332 -14.46 14.03 -4.87
N SER A 333 -15.46 13.31 -5.39
CA SER A 333 -16.68 12.99 -4.65
C SER A 333 -16.45 11.78 -3.74
N SER A 334 -17.34 11.62 -2.75
CA SER A 334 -17.33 10.46 -1.87
C SER A 334 -18.73 9.86 -1.76
N HIS A 335 -18.81 8.53 -1.82
CA HIS A 335 -20.02 7.78 -1.54
C HIS A 335 -19.81 6.93 -0.28
N ASP A 336 -20.72 7.03 0.69
CA ASP A 336 -20.59 6.37 2.00
C ASP A 336 -19.24 6.63 2.71
N GLY A 337 -18.69 7.84 2.49
CA GLY A 337 -17.43 8.28 3.08
C GLY A 337 -16.18 7.73 2.42
N ARG A 338 -16.27 7.15 1.22
CA ARG A 338 -15.16 6.62 0.42
C ARG A 338 -15.13 7.22 -0.97
N PRO A 339 -13.96 7.31 -1.62
CA PRO A 339 -13.83 7.91 -2.94
C PRO A 339 -14.67 7.17 -3.98
N VAL A 340 -15.12 7.93 -4.98
CA VAL A 340 -15.72 7.38 -6.19
C VAL A 340 -14.67 7.43 -7.30
N TYR A 341 -14.44 6.28 -7.92
CA TYR A 341 -13.58 6.13 -9.09
C TYR A 341 -14.44 6.15 -10.34
N VAL A 342 -14.11 7.05 -11.26
CA VAL A 342 -14.87 7.28 -12.49
C VAL A 342 -14.02 6.86 -13.66
N GLU A 343 -14.59 6.02 -14.53
CA GLU A 343 -13.95 5.55 -15.75
C GLU A 343 -13.50 6.74 -16.61
N GLN A 344 -12.30 6.62 -17.17
CA GLN A 344 -11.71 7.63 -18.05
C GLN A 344 -11.50 7.05 -19.45
N ASN A 345 -11.22 7.95 -20.37
CA ASN A 345 -10.81 7.61 -21.72
C ASN A 345 -9.56 6.72 -21.69
N LYS A 346 -9.64 5.57 -22.38
CA LYS A 346 -8.62 4.50 -22.28
C LYS A 346 -7.29 4.85 -22.92
N PHE A 347 -7.28 5.83 -23.81
CA PHE A 347 -6.10 6.14 -24.64
C PHE A 347 -5.27 7.27 -24.05
N ASP A 348 -5.93 8.27 -23.48
CA ASP A 348 -5.27 9.47 -22.96
C ASP A 348 -5.55 9.73 -21.46
N GLY A 349 -6.40 8.91 -20.82
CA GLY A 349 -6.77 9.06 -19.42
C GLY A 349 -7.62 10.31 -19.12
N THR A 350 -8.12 10.99 -20.15
CA THR A 350 -8.97 12.19 -19.99
C THR A 350 -10.43 11.83 -19.70
N GLU A 351 -11.20 12.79 -19.18
CA GLU A 351 -12.62 12.59 -18.94
C GLU A 351 -13.38 12.39 -20.27
N PHE A 352 -14.41 11.54 -20.26
CA PHE A 352 -15.26 11.37 -21.43
C PHE A 352 -16.05 12.66 -21.72
N SER A 353 -15.92 13.17 -22.94
CA SER A 353 -16.64 14.40 -23.36
C SER A 353 -18.12 14.17 -23.68
N THR A 354 -18.48 12.96 -24.12
CA THR A 354 -19.81 12.64 -24.65
C THR A 354 -20.43 11.38 -24.07
N LYS A 355 -19.64 10.56 -23.38
CA LYS A 355 -20.09 9.29 -22.81
C LYS A 355 -20.30 9.42 -21.31
N VAL A 356 -21.27 8.67 -20.81
CA VAL A 356 -21.42 8.50 -19.36
C VAL A 356 -20.42 7.45 -18.90
N PRO A 357 -19.51 7.79 -17.97
CA PRO A 357 -18.54 6.84 -17.45
C PRO A 357 -19.20 5.81 -16.53
N ALA A 358 -18.61 4.62 -16.44
CA ALA A 358 -18.84 3.75 -15.31
C ALA A 358 -18.21 4.30 -14.02
N GLN A 359 -18.73 3.86 -12.87
CA GLN A 359 -18.26 4.27 -11.56
C GLN A 359 -18.02 3.06 -10.67
N ILE A 360 -16.91 3.08 -9.94
CA ILE A 360 -16.66 2.18 -8.82
C ILE A 360 -16.74 2.99 -7.52
N LYS A 361 -17.60 2.54 -6.62
CA LYS A 361 -17.86 3.20 -5.35
C LYS A 361 -18.17 2.18 -4.28
N TYR A 362 -17.98 2.56 -3.02
CA TYR A 362 -18.35 1.70 -1.91
C TYR A 362 -19.80 1.91 -1.52
N CYS A 363 -20.51 0.81 -1.25
CA CYS A 363 -21.87 0.84 -0.75
C CYS A 363 -21.96 0.27 0.66
N LYS A 364 -22.40 1.09 1.62
CA LYS A 364 -22.54 0.71 3.03
C LYS A 364 -23.68 -0.27 3.28
N SER A 365 -24.77 -0.22 2.50
CA SER A 365 -25.95 -1.08 2.73
C SER A 365 -25.67 -2.56 2.51
N ILE A 366 -24.73 -2.89 1.60
CA ILE A 366 -24.27 -4.25 1.32
C ILE A 366 -22.81 -4.47 1.71
N ARG A 367 -22.17 -3.48 2.35
CA ARG A 367 -20.75 -3.48 2.76
C ARG A 367 -19.80 -3.99 1.68
N ALA A 368 -19.94 -3.50 0.45
CA ALA A 368 -19.13 -3.96 -0.67
C ALA A 368 -18.76 -2.82 -1.59
N TRP A 369 -17.63 -2.95 -2.28
CA TRP A 369 -17.31 -2.13 -3.45
C TRP A 369 -18.19 -2.57 -4.60
N VAL A 370 -18.78 -1.60 -5.31
CA VAL A 370 -19.70 -1.84 -6.41
C VAL A 370 -19.23 -1.11 -7.65
N PHE A 371 -19.27 -1.82 -8.78
CA PHE A 371 -19.15 -1.24 -10.10
C PHE A 371 -20.55 -0.98 -10.65
N THR A 372 -20.80 0.22 -11.14
CA THR A 372 -22.12 0.71 -11.54
C THR A 372 -22.04 1.54 -12.81
N HIS A 373 -23.11 1.59 -13.59
CA HIS A 373 -23.21 2.45 -14.75
C HIS A 373 -24.63 3.02 -14.83
N GLU A 374 -24.78 4.33 -15.04
CA GLU A 374 -26.06 5.04 -14.94
C GLU A 374 -27.14 4.46 -15.86
N TYR A 375 -26.77 4.11 -17.10
CA TYR A 375 -27.73 3.64 -18.11
C TYR A 375 -27.95 2.13 -18.12
N ILE A 376 -27.24 1.33 -17.34
CA ILE A 376 -27.39 -0.14 -17.36
C ILE A 376 -28.15 -0.57 -16.12
N GLN A 377 -29.27 -1.26 -16.32
CA GLN A 377 -30.14 -1.74 -15.27
C GLN A 377 -30.27 -3.25 -15.33
N LYS A 378 -30.47 -3.91 -14.17
CA LYS A 378 -30.67 -5.36 -14.08
C LYS A 378 -31.98 -5.84 -14.68
N SER A 379 -33.01 -4.99 -14.68
CA SER A 379 -34.35 -5.36 -15.10
C SER A 379 -35.09 -4.17 -15.72
N LYS A 380 -36.17 -4.45 -16.47
CA LYS A 380 -37.05 -3.42 -17.06
C LYS A 380 -37.96 -2.74 -16.03
N SER A 381 -38.12 -3.35 -14.85
CA SER A 381 -38.94 -2.80 -13.78
C SER A 381 -38.25 -1.54 -13.26
N THR A 382 -38.82 -0.38 -13.62
CA THR A 382 -38.35 0.94 -13.19
C THR A 382 -38.15 0.95 -11.68
N ARG A 383 -36.87 1.07 -11.30
CA ARG A 383 -36.30 1.05 -9.95
C ARG A 383 -36.10 -0.35 -9.38
N ASP A 384 -34.89 -0.85 -9.61
CA ASP A 384 -34.17 -1.53 -8.55
C ASP A 384 -34.00 -0.49 -7.43
N ASP A 385 -35.00 -0.37 -6.53
CA ASP A 385 -35.05 0.59 -5.41
C ASP A 385 -33.94 0.35 -4.37
N SER A 386 -33.01 -0.57 -4.66
CA SER A 386 -31.82 -0.71 -3.86
C SER A 386 -31.04 0.61 -3.90
N ALA A 387 -30.71 1.11 -2.70
CA ALA A 387 -29.91 2.33 -2.54
C ALA A 387 -28.54 2.24 -3.25
N CYS A 388 -28.14 1.05 -3.68
CA CYS A 388 -26.89 0.77 -4.39
C CYS A 388 -27.12 -0.24 -5.53
N PRO A 389 -27.53 0.23 -6.72
CA PRO A 389 -27.50 -0.61 -7.90
C PRO A 389 -26.04 -1.01 -8.19
N TRP A 390 -25.81 -2.25 -8.65
CA TRP A 390 -24.47 -2.77 -8.92
C TRP A 390 -24.50 -3.73 -10.10
N LEU A 391 -23.48 -3.70 -10.96
CA LEU A 391 -23.27 -4.66 -12.04
C LEU A 391 -22.16 -5.65 -11.68
N LEU A 392 -21.13 -5.18 -10.98
CA LEU A 392 -20.24 -6.03 -10.18
C LEU A 392 -20.24 -5.57 -8.73
N ARG A 393 -19.98 -6.50 -7.80
CA ARG A 393 -19.69 -6.18 -6.41
C ARG A 393 -18.61 -7.09 -5.84
N SER A 394 -17.77 -6.54 -4.97
CA SER A 394 -16.84 -7.34 -4.17
C SER A 394 -17.57 -8.24 -3.17
N GLU A 395 -16.82 -9.11 -2.49
CA GLU A 395 -17.30 -9.71 -1.24
C GLU A 395 -17.55 -8.61 -0.18
N GLU A 396 -18.30 -8.97 0.86
CA GLU A 396 -18.55 -8.07 1.97
C GLU A 396 -17.23 -7.73 2.67
N THR A 397 -16.89 -6.45 2.73
CA THR A 397 -15.62 -5.96 3.25
C THR A 397 -15.79 -4.59 3.89
N ASP A 398 -15.07 -4.36 4.99
CA ASP A 398 -14.91 -3.02 5.56
C ASP A 398 -13.58 -2.38 5.12
N VAL A 399 -12.79 -3.06 4.28
CA VAL A 399 -11.49 -2.58 3.82
C VAL A 399 -11.67 -1.30 3.05
N PHE A 400 -10.96 -0.25 3.46
CA PHE A 400 -11.16 1.10 2.95
C PHE A 400 -10.46 1.37 1.64
N ASP A 401 -9.36 0.67 1.39
CA ASP A 401 -8.70 0.70 0.09
C ASP A 401 -9.38 -0.29 -0.86
N ILE A 402 -9.53 0.09 -2.12
CA ILE A 402 -10.09 -0.81 -3.12
C ILE A 402 -9.07 -1.86 -3.57
N GLU A 403 -7.78 -1.53 -3.50
CA GLU A 403 -6.69 -2.43 -3.91
C GLU A 403 -6.48 -3.60 -2.94
N GLU A 404 -6.83 -3.39 -1.67
CA GLU A 404 -6.77 -4.42 -0.64
C GLU A 404 -7.99 -5.36 -0.67
N VAL A 405 -8.95 -5.14 -1.58
CA VAL A 405 -10.14 -6.00 -1.74
C VAL A 405 -9.74 -7.31 -2.39
N GLN A 406 -9.67 -8.37 -1.59
CA GLN A 406 -9.36 -9.71 -2.06
C GLN A 406 -10.64 -10.50 -2.39
N GLY A 407 -10.48 -11.52 -3.26
CA GLY A 407 -11.52 -12.50 -3.54
C GLY A 407 -12.28 -12.30 -4.86
N PRO A 408 -13.11 -13.28 -5.26
CA PRO A 408 -13.89 -13.19 -6.48
C PRO A 408 -15.00 -12.15 -6.35
N TRP A 409 -15.19 -11.35 -7.38
CA TRP A 409 -16.30 -10.41 -7.47
C TRP A 409 -17.55 -11.12 -7.98
N GLN A 410 -18.71 -10.72 -7.47
CA GLN A 410 -19.99 -11.16 -8.00
C GLN A 410 -20.38 -10.26 -9.17
N ILE A 411 -20.73 -10.86 -10.29
CA ILE A 411 -21.07 -10.16 -11.54
C ILE A 411 -22.50 -10.47 -11.95
N TRP A 412 -23.21 -9.49 -12.50
CA TRP A 412 -24.55 -9.66 -13.02
C TRP A 412 -24.53 -9.90 -14.53
N ALA A 413 -24.78 -11.13 -14.97
CA ALA A 413 -24.89 -11.50 -16.38
C ALA A 413 -26.30 -12.00 -16.74
N GLY A 414 -27.33 -11.41 -16.12
CA GLY A 414 -28.71 -11.94 -16.11
C GLY A 414 -28.95 -12.98 -15.00
N VAL A 415 -27.88 -13.61 -14.54
CA VAL A 415 -27.77 -14.35 -13.28
C VAL A 415 -26.54 -13.85 -12.52
N ILE A 416 -26.47 -14.12 -11.21
CA ILE A 416 -25.29 -13.78 -10.41
C ILE A 416 -24.20 -14.81 -10.67
N GLY A 417 -23.13 -14.38 -11.32
CA GLY A 417 -21.90 -15.14 -11.52
C GLY A 417 -20.78 -14.71 -10.58
N ARG A 418 -19.60 -15.31 -10.74
CA ARG A 418 -18.35 -14.90 -10.08
C ARG A 418 -17.30 -14.64 -11.14
N THR A 419 -16.56 -13.54 -11.00
CA THR A 419 -15.45 -13.16 -11.88
C THR A 419 -14.30 -12.63 -11.05
N ASP A 420 -13.10 -12.62 -11.61
CA ASP A 420 -11.97 -11.95 -10.97
C ASP A 420 -11.85 -10.54 -11.54
N VAL A 421 -11.59 -9.59 -10.64
CA VAL A 421 -11.33 -8.19 -11.00
C VAL A 421 -9.98 -7.85 -10.38
N ASP A 422 -9.03 -7.45 -11.22
CA ASP A 422 -7.73 -6.96 -10.80
C ASP A 422 -7.75 -5.43 -10.79
N ILE A 423 -7.26 -4.84 -9.71
CA ILE A 423 -7.29 -3.39 -9.49
C ILE A 423 -5.90 -2.98 -9.00
N VAL A 424 -5.27 -2.09 -9.77
CA VAL A 424 -3.88 -1.68 -9.54
C VAL A 424 -3.82 -0.15 -9.42
N CYS A 425 -3.11 0.39 -8.42
CA CYS A 425 -2.83 1.81 -8.35
C CYS A 425 -1.95 2.28 -9.51
N ASN A 426 -2.37 3.34 -10.21
CA ASN A 426 -1.58 3.96 -11.28
C ASN A 426 -0.57 4.99 -10.77
N GLN A 427 -0.40 5.12 -9.46
CA GLN A 427 0.62 6.01 -8.90
C GLN A 427 1.96 5.29 -8.79
N CYS A 428 3.02 6.00 -9.12
CA CYS A 428 4.38 5.59 -8.89
C CYS A 428 4.99 6.38 -7.74
N SER A 429 5.91 5.74 -7.03
CA SER A 429 6.78 6.34 -6.02
C SER A 429 8.23 6.40 -6.50
N VAL A 430 8.64 5.39 -7.30
CA VAL A 430 9.98 5.25 -7.86
C VAL A 430 9.92 4.80 -9.32
N ASN A 431 11.04 4.95 -10.04
CA ASN A 431 11.15 4.52 -11.44
C ASN A 431 10.93 3.01 -11.64
N ALA A 432 11.12 2.20 -10.59
CA ALA A 432 10.84 0.77 -10.63
C ALA A 432 9.34 0.49 -10.79
N ASP A 433 8.47 1.35 -10.24
CA ASP A 433 7.01 1.26 -10.39
C ASP A 433 6.55 1.57 -11.83
N CYS A 434 7.45 2.16 -12.63
CA CYS A 434 7.28 2.40 -14.07
C CYS A 434 7.99 1.32 -14.91
N ASN A 435 8.11 0.09 -14.37
CA ASN A 435 8.78 -1.06 -14.99
C ASN A 435 10.23 -0.80 -15.44
N LEU A 436 10.90 0.20 -14.86
CA LEU A 436 12.20 0.73 -15.33
C LEU A 436 12.20 1.23 -16.79
N ASN A 437 11.03 1.33 -17.42
CA ASN A 437 10.81 1.78 -18.79
C ASN A 437 10.29 3.23 -18.83
N GLY A 438 10.31 3.92 -17.68
CA GLY A 438 9.91 5.31 -17.55
C GLY A 438 10.48 5.95 -16.29
N VAL A 439 10.17 7.24 -16.14
CA VAL A 439 10.53 8.04 -14.96
C VAL A 439 9.26 8.35 -14.17
N CYS A 440 9.29 8.06 -12.87
CA CYS A 440 8.22 8.49 -11.99
C CYS A 440 8.30 10.00 -11.75
N LYS A 441 7.25 10.72 -12.11
CA LYS A 441 7.16 12.17 -11.91
C LYS A 441 6.69 12.50 -10.50
N ASN A 442 6.94 13.75 -10.09
CA ASN A 442 6.56 14.24 -8.75
C ASN A 442 5.05 14.24 -8.49
N ASP A 443 4.21 14.13 -9.52
CA ASP A 443 2.76 13.97 -9.40
C ASP A 443 2.33 12.51 -9.22
N GLY A 444 3.29 11.59 -9.17
CA GLY A 444 3.07 10.15 -9.06
C GLY A 444 2.71 9.49 -10.37
N LYS A 445 2.92 10.12 -11.54
CA LYS A 445 2.65 9.49 -12.85
C LYS A 445 3.93 9.01 -13.50
N CYS A 446 3.86 7.87 -14.20
CA CYS A 446 4.95 7.41 -15.03
C CYS A 446 5.01 8.18 -16.35
N GLU A 447 6.17 8.76 -16.66
CA GLU A 447 6.50 9.23 -18.02
C GLU A 447 7.36 8.19 -18.70
N CYS A 448 6.78 7.48 -19.67
CA CYS A 448 7.45 6.42 -20.39
C CYS A 448 8.55 6.95 -21.31
N TYR A 449 9.65 6.20 -21.44
CA TYR A 449 10.71 6.55 -22.38
C TYR A 449 10.21 6.41 -23.82
N ASN A 450 10.48 7.42 -24.64
CA ASN A 450 10.09 7.45 -26.05
C ASN A 450 11.27 7.16 -27.00
N ASP A 451 12.50 7.05 -26.48
CA ASP A 451 13.73 7.16 -27.28
C ASP A 451 14.73 6.00 -27.10
N GLU A 452 14.29 4.84 -26.60
CA GLU A 452 15.17 3.64 -26.65
C GLU A 452 15.14 3.04 -28.05
N GLU A 453 16.33 2.71 -28.61
CA GLU A 453 16.54 2.25 -30.00
C GLU A 453 15.43 1.31 -30.53
N GLY A 454 14.44 1.89 -31.22
CA GLY A 454 13.39 1.13 -31.88
C GLY A 454 12.29 0.59 -30.97
N VAL A 455 12.03 1.19 -29.79
CA VAL A 455 10.97 0.74 -28.86
C VAL A 455 10.22 1.93 -28.26
N THR A 456 8.90 1.89 -28.34
CA THR A 456 7.99 2.78 -27.62
C THR A 456 7.37 2.04 -26.44
N PHE A 457 7.42 2.63 -25.25
CA PHE A 457 6.73 2.08 -24.08
C PHE A 457 5.40 2.81 -23.86
N ILE A 458 4.33 2.06 -23.59
CA ILE A 458 2.98 2.59 -23.33
C ILE A 458 2.36 1.92 -22.09
N GLY A 459 1.24 2.48 -21.63
CA GLY A 459 0.54 2.03 -20.43
C GLY A 459 0.81 2.94 -19.21
N PRO A 460 -0.06 2.88 -18.18
CA PRO A 460 0.06 3.69 -16.96
C PRO A 460 1.37 3.48 -16.20
N HIS A 461 2.00 2.30 -16.33
CA HIS A 461 3.26 1.93 -15.70
C HIS A 461 4.38 1.64 -16.71
N CYS A 462 4.22 2.05 -17.98
CA CYS A 462 5.18 1.74 -19.05
C CYS A 462 5.45 0.24 -19.20
N GLU A 463 4.44 -0.57 -18.91
CA GLU A 463 4.48 -2.02 -18.88
C GLU A 463 4.44 -2.63 -20.29
N VAL A 464 3.86 -1.93 -21.26
CA VAL A 464 3.77 -2.40 -22.64
C VAL A 464 4.99 -1.95 -23.42
N ARG A 465 5.71 -2.91 -23.98
CA ARG A 465 6.91 -2.69 -24.80
C ARG A 465 6.60 -2.90 -26.27
N LEU A 466 6.32 -1.82 -26.98
CA LEU A 466 6.05 -1.87 -28.41
C LEU A 466 7.31 -1.56 -29.21
N LYS A 467 7.91 -2.57 -29.86
CA LYS A 467 9.00 -2.32 -30.82
C LYS A 467 8.48 -1.51 -32.01
N ASP A 468 9.26 -0.56 -32.51
CA ASP A 468 8.94 0.27 -33.68
C ASP A 468 8.65 -0.60 -34.91
N ASP A 469 9.39 -1.69 -35.08
CA ASP A 469 9.17 -2.70 -36.12
C ASP A 469 7.80 -3.40 -36.00
N CYS A 470 7.20 -3.37 -34.82
CA CYS A 470 5.89 -3.92 -34.52
C CYS A 470 4.79 -2.85 -34.48
N ARG A 471 5.12 -1.57 -34.76
CA ARG A 471 4.12 -0.51 -34.90
C ARG A 471 3.22 -0.76 -36.11
N THR A 472 3.82 -1.24 -37.19
CA THR A 472 3.13 -1.81 -38.35
C THR A 472 3.38 -3.31 -38.37
N ILE A 473 2.31 -4.08 -38.29
CA ILE A 473 2.36 -5.54 -38.37
C ILE A 473 1.81 -6.01 -39.70
N TYR A 474 2.33 -7.14 -40.14
CA TYR A 474 2.03 -7.75 -41.42
C TYR A 474 1.18 -9.01 -41.21
N GLY A 475 0.00 -9.06 -41.83
CA GLY A 475 -0.87 -10.22 -41.87
C GLY A 475 -0.39 -11.21 -42.93
N GLU A 476 0.11 -12.37 -42.50
CA GLU A 476 0.68 -13.38 -43.41
C GLU A 476 -0.35 -13.92 -44.43
N LEU A 477 -1.62 -14.04 -44.02
CA LEU A 477 -2.65 -14.69 -44.83
C LEU A 477 -3.10 -13.84 -46.03
N TYR A 478 -3.15 -12.52 -45.89
CA TYR A 478 -3.68 -11.61 -46.90
C TYR A 478 -2.64 -10.65 -47.47
N ASN A 479 -1.38 -10.74 -47.02
CA ASN A 479 -0.30 -9.83 -47.40
C ASN A 479 -0.67 -8.36 -47.16
N ASP A 480 -1.33 -8.09 -46.02
CA ASP A 480 -1.79 -6.77 -45.63
C ASP A 480 -1.04 -6.22 -44.42
N THR A 481 -0.96 -4.90 -44.34
CA THR A 481 -0.32 -4.19 -43.21
C THR A 481 -1.40 -3.60 -42.30
N TRP A 482 -1.15 -3.67 -41.00
CA TRP A 482 -2.02 -3.18 -39.94
C TRP A 482 -1.21 -2.31 -38.99
N SER A 483 -1.76 -1.19 -38.54
CA SER A 483 -1.12 -0.34 -37.54
C SER A 483 -1.66 -0.63 -36.14
N VAL A 484 -0.77 -0.87 -35.17
CA VAL A 484 -1.10 -1.07 -33.75
C VAL A 484 -1.46 0.27 -33.08
N ILE A 485 -0.89 1.36 -33.58
CA ILE A 485 -1.26 2.74 -33.23
C ILE A 485 -1.71 3.40 -34.54
N PRO A 486 -2.96 3.19 -34.97
CA PRO A 486 -3.41 3.67 -36.26
C PRO A 486 -3.39 5.19 -36.31
N THR A 487 -2.76 5.69 -37.37
CA THR A 487 -2.75 7.10 -37.71
C THR A 487 -4.01 7.43 -38.53
N PRO A 488 -4.36 8.73 -38.68
CA PRO A 488 -5.49 9.14 -39.52
C PRO A 488 -5.39 8.77 -41.01
N TRP A 489 -4.32 8.06 -41.43
CA TRP A 489 -4.04 7.65 -42.81
C TRP A 489 -4.09 6.13 -43.01
N ASP A 490 -4.20 5.35 -41.94
CA ASP A 490 -4.22 3.89 -42.01
C ASP A 490 -5.63 3.36 -42.34
N ASP A 491 -5.75 2.44 -43.30
CA ASP A 491 -7.02 1.80 -43.69
C ASP A 491 -7.41 0.63 -42.77
N LYS A 492 -6.45 0.17 -41.96
CA LYS A 492 -6.54 -0.97 -41.05
C LYS A 492 -5.81 -0.68 -39.74
N GLY A 493 -6.53 -0.81 -38.63
CA GLY A 493 -5.99 -0.61 -37.28
C GLY A 493 -6.26 -1.81 -36.39
N LEU A 494 -5.31 -2.14 -35.54
CA LEU A 494 -5.49 -3.08 -34.44
C LEU A 494 -5.56 -2.32 -33.13
N TRP A 495 -6.53 -2.70 -32.30
CA TRP A 495 -6.82 -2.04 -31.04
C TRP A 495 -6.85 -3.09 -29.94
N GLN A 496 -6.05 -2.91 -28.89
CA GLN A 496 -6.21 -3.73 -27.70
C GLN A 496 -7.32 -3.13 -26.84
N SER A 497 -8.30 -3.95 -26.45
CA SER A 497 -9.35 -3.54 -25.52
C SER A 497 -9.65 -4.70 -24.59
N GLY A 498 -9.37 -4.51 -23.29
CA GLY A 498 -9.38 -5.61 -22.33
C GLY A 498 -8.24 -6.58 -22.62
N ASP A 499 -8.55 -7.87 -22.71
CA ASP A 499 -7.60 -8.94 -23.00
C ASP A 499 -7.57 -9.33 -24.48
N ARG A 500 -8.24 -8.59 -25.38
CA ARG A 500 -8.33 -8.96 -26.81
C ARG A 500 -7.89 -7.83 -27.72
N TRP A 501 -7.35 -8.22 -28.86
CA TRP A 501 -7.04 -7.37 -29.99
C TRP A 501 -8.19 -7.39 -31.00
N PHE A 502 -8.59 -6.22 -31.45
CA PHE A 502 -9.66 -6.03 -32.42
C PHE A 502 -9.09 -5.36 -33.66
N GLY A 503 -9.25 -6.00 -34.82
CA GLY A 503 -8.86 -5.41 -36.08
C GLY A 503 -10.05 -4.76 -36.75
N VAL A 504 -9.94 -3.45 -36.97
CA VAL A 504 -10.92 -2.63 -37.67
C VAL A 504 -10.41 -2.34 -39.07
N ARG A 505 -11.27 -2.57 -40.07
CA ARG A 505 -10.99 -2.29 -41.48
C ARG A 505 -11.98 -1.27 -42.00
N GLN A 506 -11.47 -0.23 -42.65
CA GLN A 506 -12.30 0.76 -43.32
C GLN A 506 -12.87 0.19 -44.64
N ARG A 507 -14.15 0.47 -44.93
CA ARG A 507 -14.74 0.17 -46.24
C ARG A 507 -14.27 1.17 -47.30
N GLN A 508 -13.79 0.65 -48.43
CA GLN A 508 -13.48 1.47 -49.61
C GLN A 508 -14.75 2.22 -50.07
N GLY A 509 -14.70 3.56 -50.05
CA GLY A 509 -15.76 4.44 -50.57
C GLY A 509 -16.58 5.19 -49.52
N GLU A 510 -16.56 4.76 -48.25
CA GLU A 510 -17.09 5.57 -47.15
C GLU A 510 -16.03 6.59 -46.73
N ARG A 511 -16.28 7.87 -47.02
CA ARG A 511 -15.37 8.98 -46.64
C ARG A 511 -15.42 9.21 -45.13
N LEU A 512 -14.81 8.31 -44.36
CA LEU A 512 -14.33 8.59 -43.00
C LEU A 512 -13.13 9.56 -43.00
N PHE A 513 -12.66 10.01 -44.17
CA PHE A 513 -11.66 11.09 -44.30
C PHE A 513 -12.28 12.47 -44.50
N SER A 514 -13.60 12.64 -44.28
CA SER A 514 -14.06 13.94 -43.80
C SER A 514 -13.45 14.15 -42.41
N LYS A 515 -13.26 15.40 -42.02
CA LYS A 515 -12.82 15.75 -40.66
C LYS A 515 -13.66 15.02 -39.59
N GLU A 516 -14.94 14.79 -39.86
CA GLU A 516 -15.87 14.06 -38.98
C GLU A 516 -15.54 12.57 -38.85
N GLY A 517 -15.03 11.92 -39.89
CA GLY A 517 -14.68 10.51 -39.80
C GLY A 517 -13.32 10.28 -39.12
N GLN A 518 -12.39 11.23 -39.23
CA GLN A 518 -11.17 11.25 -38.43
C GLN A 518 -11.48 11.58 -36.97
N GLU A 519 -12.39 12.52 -36.72
CA GLU A 519 -12.92 12.77 -35.38
C GLU A 519 -13.70 11.57 -34.85
N PHE A 520 -14.41 10.82 -35.70
CA PHE A 520 -15.07 9.57 -35.32
C PHE A 520 -14.08 8.46 -35.01
N LEU A 521 -13.03 8.24 -35.81
CA LEU A 521 -12.03 7.22 -35.53
C LEU A 521 -11.24 7.57 -34.29
N LYS A 522 -10.81 8.83 -34.15
CA LYS A 522 -10.20 9.34 -32.92
C LYS A 522 -11.17 9.17 -31.75
N ALA A 523 -12.44 9.54 -31.90
CA ALA A 523 -13.43 9.38 -30.84
C ALA A 523 -13.79 7.91 -30.54
N ALA A 524 -13.80 7.03 -31.52
CA ALA A 524 -14.02 5.60 -31.32
C ALA A 524 -12.84 5.01 -30.58
N ALA A 525 -11.64 5.40 -30.99
CA ALA A 525 -10.37 5.04 -30.39
C ALA A 525 -9.92 5.95 -29.27
N THR A 526 -10.81 6.69 -28.64
CA THR A 526 -10.52 7.40 -27.39
C THR A 526 -11.67 7.12 -26.44
N ASN A 527 -12.89 7.16 -26.96
CA ASN A 527 -14.11 6.84 -26.25
C ASN A 527 -14.55 5.37 -26.41
N TYR A 528 -13.67 4.39 -26.58
CA TYR A 528 -14.09 2.99 -26.75
C TYR A 528 -14.75 2.47 -25.45
N HIS A 529 -16.04 2.13 -25.48
CA HIS A 529 -16.87 1.87 -24.28
C HIS A 529 -17.76 0.65 -24.48
N ALA A 530 -18.24 0.04 -23.39
CA ALA A 530 -18.89 -1.26 -23.27
C ALA A 530 -20.15 -1.59 -24.12
N PHE A 531 -20.63 -0.68 -24.96
CA PHE A 531 -21.77 -0.92 -25.84
C PHE A 531 -21.30 -1.06 -27.28
N TRP A 532 -21.01 -2.29 -27.67
CA TRP A 532 -20.33 -2.62 -28.91
C TRP A 532 -21.23 -3.09 -30.05
N ASP A 533 -22.55 -3.17 -29.83
CA ASP A 533 -23.52 -3.48 -30.88
C ASP A 533 -23.19 -2.74 -32.20
N ARG A 534 -23.03 -1.41 -32.12
CA ARG A 534 -22.86 -0.59 -33.33
C ARG A 534 -21.44 -0.54 -33.87
N ALA A 535 -20.43 -0.66 -33.00
CA ALA A 535 -19.01 -0.63 -33.41
C ALA A 535 -18.58 -1.95 -34.06
N LEU A 536 -19.11 -3.08 -33.57
CA LEU A 536 -18.87 -4.40 -34.15
C LEU A 536 -19.51 -4.53 -35.53
N GLN A 537 -20.69 -3.97 -35.77
CA GLN A 537 -21.52 -4.39 -36.90
C GLN A 537 -20.91 -4.22 -38.31
N ASN A 538 -20.04 -3.22 -38.57
CA ASN A 538 -19.52 -3.02 -39.93
C ASN A 538 -18.00 -2.76 -40.06
N GLY A 539 -17.31 -2.32 -39.00
CA GLY A 539 -15.88 -1.96 -39.08
C GLY A 539 -14.93 -3.03 -38.55
N THR A 540 -15.30 -3.74 -37.48
CA THR A 540 -14.46 -4.79 -36.88
C THR A 540 -14.53 -6.06 -37.72
N VAL A 541 -13.40 -6.49 -38.26
CA VAL A 541 -13.30 -7.64 -39.16
C VAL A 541 -12.52 -8.81 -38.57
N VAL A 542 -11.69 -8.57 -37.55
CA VAL A 542 -10.97 -9.62 -36.84
C VAL A 542 -10.97 -9.37 -35.33
N VAL A 543 -10.90 -10.44 -34.55
CA VAL A 543 -10.76 -10.41 -33.09
C VAL A 543 -9.76 -11.49 -32.67
N SER A 544 -8.95 -11.23 -31.65
CA SER A 544 -8.00 -12.22 -31.13
C SER A 544 -8.60 -13.12 -30.06
N ASP A 545 -7.90 -14.21 -29.77
CA ASP A 545 -8.00 -14.88 -28.49
C ASP A 545 -7.64 -13.92 -27.34
N ALA A 546 -8.18 -14.22 -26.16
CA ALA A 546 -7.79 -13.53 -24.93
C ALA A 546 -6.29 -13.71 -24.71
N THR A 547 -5.62 -12.60 -24.41
CA THR A 547 -4.18 -12.54 -24.24
C THR A 547 -3.82 -11.47 -23.23
N THR A 548 -2.92 -11.83 -22.33
CA THR A 548 -2.22 -10.88 -21.46
C THR A 548 -1.02 -10.26 -22.15
N LYS A 549 -0.71 -10.68 -23.39
CA LYS A 549 0.41 -10.14 -24.16
C LYS A 549 0.04 -8.78 -24.72
N ASP A 550 0.99 -7.88 -24.59
CA ASP A 550 0.98 -6.51 -25.07
C ASP A 550 1.31 -6.39 -26.58
N THR A 551 1.53 -7.53 -27.23
CA THR A 551 1.77 -7.63 -28.67
C THR A 551 0.74 -8.54 -29.34
N PRO A 552 0.22 -8.19 -30.53
CA PRO A 552 -0.65 -9.06 -31.32
C PRO A 552 0.13 -10.21 -31.99
N VAL A 553 1.47 -10.22 -31.91
CA VAL A 553 2.31 -11.25 -32.53
C VAL A 553 2.26 -12.54 -31.71
N GLY A 554 1.96 -13.65 -32.38
CA GLY A 554 1.81 -14.95 -31.72
C GLY A 554 0.47 -15.12 -31.00
N VAL A 555 -0.46 -14.16 -31.16
CA VAL A 555 -1.85 -14.28 -30.71
C VAL A 555 -2.68 -14.80 -31.87
N ASP A 556 -3.54 -15.78 -31.61
CA ASP A 556 -4.45 -16.31 -32.61
C ASP A 556 -5.59 -15.33 -32.85
N PHE A 557 -5.95 -15.16 -34.13
CA PHE A 557 -7.03 -14.27 -34.56
C PHE A 557 -8.10 -15.04 -35.30
N TYR A 558 -9.31 -14.51 -35.22
CA TYR A 558 -10.47 -14.99 -35.92
C TYR A 558 -11.02 -13.86 -36.77
N ARG A 559 -11.34 -14.17 -38.02
CA ARG A 559 -12.15 -13.29 -38.85
C ARG A 559 -13.58 -13.38 -38.38
N ILE A 560 -14.17 -12.21 -38.16
CA ILE A 560 -15.59 -12.11 -37.90
C ILE A 560 -16.32 -12.19 -39.24
N GLY A 561 -17.16 -13.21 -39.41
CA GLY A 561 -18.02 -13.33 -40.59
C GLY A 561 -19.46 -12.95 -40.27
N GLU A 562 -20.39 -13.88 -40.45
CA GLU A 562 -21.83 -13.62 -40.30
C GLU A 562 -22.17 -13.14 -38.89
N ARG A 563 -23.04 -12.13 -38.81
CA ARG A 563 -23.52 -11.55 -37.55
C ARG A 563 -25.04 -11.75 -37.48
N GLY A 564 -25.56 -11.92 -36.28
CA GLY A 564 -26.99 -12.08 -36.00
C GLY A 564 -27.20 -12.81 -34.69
N ASP A 565 -28.44 -12.86 -34.22
CA ASP A 565 -28.80 -13.45 -32.90
C ASP A 565 -28.42 -14.94 -32.77
N GLN A 566 -28.18 -15.62 -33.89
CA GLN A 566 -27.69 -17.00 -33.92
C GLN A 566 -26.21 -17.12 -33.51
N PHE A 567 -25.43 -16.05 -33.66
CA PHE A 567 -24.02 -16.02 -33.36
C PHE A 567 -23.79 -15.18 -32.10
N GLY A 568 -22.81 -15.55 -31.27
CA GLY A 568 -22.48 -14.80 -30.06
C GLY A 568 -22.05 -13.34 -30.35
N PRO A 569 -21.64 -12.57 -29.33
CA PRO A 569 -21.32 -11.14 -29.45
C PRO A 569 -20.38 -10.78 -30.61
N TYR A 570 -19.45 -11.67 -30.92
CA TYR A 570 -18.44 -11.46 -31.94
C TYR A 570 -18.83 -11.95 -33.33
N GLY A 571 -20.05 -12.46 -33.54
CA GLY A 571 -20.46 -13.11 -34.78
C GLY A 571 -19.83 -14.50 -34.98
N ALA A 572 -19.97 -15.05 -36.18
CA ALA A 572 -19.30 -16.28 -36.58
C ALA A 572 -17.78 -16.05 -36.67
N LEU A 573 -17.01 -16.79 -35.87
CA LEU A 573 -15.55 -16.67 -35.80
C LEU A 573 -14.89 -17.72 -36.71
N TYR A 574 -14.16 -17.24 -37.72
CA TYR A 574 -13.41 -18.08 -38.64
C TYR A 574 -11.93 -18.01 -38.30
N PRO A 575 -11.28 -19.12 -37.92
CA PRO A 575 -9.86 -19.14 -37.57
C PRO A 575 -9.00 -18.57 -38.70
N LEU A 576 -8.08 -17.65 -38.38
CA LEU A 576 -7.11 -17.10 -39.32
C LEU A 576 -5.73 -17.77 -39.22
N GLN A 577 -5.58 -18.81 -38.40
CA GLN A 577 -4.32 -19.53 -38.21
C GLN A 577 -3.80 -20.09 -39.55
N LEU A 578 -2.57 -19.69 -39.91
CA LEU A 578 -1.90 -20.24 -41.09
C LEU A 578 -1.60 -21.72 -40.86
N ASN A 579 -2.00 -22.58 -41.81
CA ASN A 579 -1.81 -24.03 -41.74
C ASN A 579 -2.46 -24.70 -40.49
N ASN A 580 -3.51 -24.10 -39.92
CA ASN A 580 -4.21 -24.63 -38.75
C ASN A 580 -3.29 -24.83 -37.52
N GLN A 581 -2.26 -23.98 -37.39
CA GLN A 581 -1.32 -24.01 -36.27
C GLN A 581 -1.76 -23.05 -35.17
N THR A 582 -2.34 -23.58 -34.09
CA THR A 582 -2.73 -22.81 -32.89
C THR A 582 -1.50 -22.22 -32.20
N GLY A 583 -1.62 -20.97 -31.73
CA GLY A 583 -0.57 -20.24 -30.99
C GLY A 583 0.54 -19.65 -31.87
N ARG A 584 0.48 -19.85 -33.19
CA ARG A 584 1.42 -19.21 -34.12
C ARG A 584 1.05 -17.75 -34.35
N GLY A 585 -0.23 -17.41 -34.27
CA GLY A 585 -0.77 -16.09 -34.64
C GLY A 585 -0.61 -15.71 -36.11
N VAL A 586 -1.35 -14.68 -36.51
CA VAL A 586 -1.49 -14.23 -37.92
C VAL A 586 -0.52 -13.11 -38.27
N PHE A 587 -0.14 -12.32 -37.27
CA PHE A 587 0.64 -11.10 -37.46
C PHE A 587 2.12 -11.29 -37.16
N ARG A 588 2.97 -10.61 -37.94
CA ARG A 588 4.42 -10.49 -37.75
C ARG A 588 4.85 -9.04 -37.74
N CYS A 589 5.90 -8.70 -37.00
CA CYS A 589 6.51 -7.37 -37.08
C CYS A 589 7.19 -7.18 -38.44
N THR A 590 7.09 -5.99 -39.05
CA THR A 590 7.50 -5.75 -40.44
C THR A 590 9.01 -5.92 -40.68
N ALA A 591 9.85 -5.71 -39.66
CA ALA A 591 11.31 -5.96 -39.77
C ALA A 591 11.71 -7.44 -39.73
N SER A 592 10.78 -8.35 -39.39
CA SER A 592 11.05 -9.79 -39.38
C SER A 592 10.95 -10.45 -40.76
N ARG A 593 10.92 -9.67 -41.85
CA ARG A 593 11.07 -10.24 -43.19
C ARG A 593 12.41 -10.99 -43.23
N PRO A 594 12.43 -12.33 -43.38
CA PRO A 594 13.64 -12.94 -43.91
C PRO A 594 13.89 -12.23 -45.23
N PHE A 595 15.14 -11.83 -45.49
CA PHE A 595 15.58 -11.39 -46.80
C PHE A 595 14.99 -12.38 -47.82
N VAL A 596 13.91 -11.97 -48.48
CA VAL A 596 13.40 -12.72 -49.63
C VAL A 596 14.56 -12.64 -50.59
N TYR A 597 15.18 -13.78 -50.88
CA TYR A 597 16.21 -13.91 -51.90
C TYR A 597 15.71 -13.16 -53.14
N ALA A 598 16.21 -11.94 -53.32
CA ALA A 598 16.06 -11.23 -54.56
C ALA A 598 16.84 -12.06 -55.57
N ASP A 599 16.11 -12.47 -56.61
CA ASP A 599 16.62 -13.12 -57.80
C ASP A 599 17.15 -14.55 -57.62
N ALA A 600 16.23 -15.50 -57.78
CA ALA A 600 16.55 -16.70 -58.54
C ALA A 600 17.04 -16.25 -59.94
N LEU A 601 18.35 -16.05 -60.06
CA LEU A 601 19.02 -15.81 -61.34
C LEU A 601 18.68 -16.95 -62.31
N PRO A 602 18.42 -16.65 -63.59
CA PRO A 602 18.17 -17.68 -64.59
C PRO A 602 19.43 -18.53 -64.75
N PHE A 603 19.27 -19.85 -64.63
CA PHE A 603 20.31 -20.84 -64.89
C PHE A 603 21.06 -20.54 -66.20
N PRO A 604 22.39 -20.33 -66.18
CA PRO A 604 23.16 -20.43 -67.40
C PRO A 604 23.38 -21.92 -67.71
N ASN A 605 22.91 -22.34 -68.88
CA ASN A 605 23.34 -23.58 -69.53
C ASN A 605 24.87 -23.59 -69.65
N ILE A 606 25.55 -24.44 -68.89
CA ILE A 606 26.94 -24.80 -69.16
C ILE A 606 27.10 -26.33 -69.07
N THR A 607 27.20 -26.92 -70.25
CA THR A 607 27.83 -28.21 -70.51
C THR A 607 29.34 -28.09 -70.25
N GLY A 608 29.93 -29.01 -69.49
CA GLY A 608 31.39 -29.20 -69.51
C GLY A 608 32.06 -29.67 -68.22
N SER A 609 32.52 -30.92 -68.27
CA SER A 609 33.85 -31.42 -67.84
C SER A 609 34.49 -30.88 -66.55
N GLY A 610 34.75 -31.80 -65.63
CA GLY A 610 35.20 -31.53 -64.27
C GLY A 610 36.60 -30.97 -64.06
N ARG A 611 36.82 -30.47 -62.84
CA ARG A 611 38.09 -30.54 -62.10
C ARG A 611 37.85 -30.28 -60.60
N ARG A 612 38.83 -30.73 -59.83
CA ARG A 612 38.88 -31.01 -58.39
C ARG A 612 39.48 -29.80 -57.62
N ILE A 613 39.28 -29.80 -56.28
CA ILE A 613 40.02 -29.04 -55.22
C ILE A 613 39.45 -27.60 -54.99
N SER A 614 39.24 -27.04 -53.79
CA SER A 614 39.73 -27.24 -52.40
C SER A 614 38.75 -26.66 -51.35
N HIS A 615 38.90 -27.18 -50.13
CA HIS A 615 38.53 -26.60 -48.82
C HIS A 615 38.74 -25.09 -48.65
N THR A 616 37.82 -24.45 -47.90
CA THR A 616 38.00 -23.57 -46.71
C THR A 616 36.59 -23.30 -46.17
N GLU A 617 36.18 -23.91 -45.05
CA GLU A 617 36.12 -23.28 -43.71
C GLU A 617 35.47 -21.88 -43.68
N GLU A 618 34.24 -21.80 -43.18
CA GLU A 618 33.92 -20.83 -42.11
C GLU A 618 32.69 -21.28 -41.32
N LEU A 619 32.86 -21.26 -39.99
CA LEU A 619 31.89 -21.61 -38.97
C LEU A 619 30.77 -20.56 -38.92
N CYS A 620 29.54 -21.01 -38.66
CA CYS A 620 28.57 -20.22 -37.90
C CYS A 620 27.96 -21.12 -36.83
N ASP A 621 28.23 -20.70 -35.59
CA ASP A 621 27.94 -21.42 -34.37
C ASP A 621 26.45 -21.50 -34.04
N THR A 622 26.15 -22.68 -33.53
CA THR A 622 25.01 -23.15 -32.76
C THR A 622 24.58 -22.19 -31.65
N TYR A 623 23.29 -21.87 -31.57
CA TYR A 623 22.67 -21.26 -30.40
C TYR A 623 22.68 -22.24 -29.23
N LEU A 624 23.42 -21.88 -28.18
CA LEU A 624 23.43 -22.56 -26.88
C LEU A 624 22.26 -22.01 -26.04
N TRP A 625 21.31 -22.86 -25.72
CA TRP A 625 20.30 -22.61 -24.67
C TRP A 625 20.98 -22.74 -23.30
N LEU A 626 21.05 -21.65 -22.54
CA LEU A 626 21.27 -21.68 -21.10
C LEU A 626 19.90 -21.67 -20.42
N GLY A 627 19.44 -22.85 -20.02
CA GLY A 627 18.49 -22.94 -18.92
C GLY A 627 19.27 -22.81 -17.62
N ASP A 628 18.90 -21.85 -16.79
CA ASP A 628 19.37 -21.80 -15.42
C ASP A 628 18.52 -22.73 -14.54
N PRO A 629 19.15 -23.49 -13.62
CA PRO A 629 18.44 -24.28 -12.63
C PRO A 629 18.19 -23.44 -11.37
N ASN A 630 16.93 -23.39 -10.93
CA ASN A 630 16.52 -23.46 -9.53
C ASN A 630 15.03 -23.78 -9.44
#